data_AF-A0A662EZV7-F1
#
_entry.id   AF-A0A662EZV7-F1
#
_cell.length_a   1.000
_cell.length_b   1.000
_cell.length_c   1.000
_cell.angle_alpha   90.00
_cell.angle_beta   90.00
_cell.angle_gamma   90.00
#
_symmetry.space_group_name_H-M   'P 1'
#
loop_
_entity.id
_entity.type
_entity.pdbx_description
1 polymer ?
#
loop_
_entity_poly.entity_id
_entity_poly.type
_entity_poly.pdbx_seq_one_letter_code
_entity_poly.pdbx_strand_id
1 'polypeptide(L)'
;MKSVFESLMAIDTQLEREKIIEKLKELFDICYRYSTDKRLNVKRREKWARLAAYIAQTINSILNSYDEQDIKKQLELLKEKLKLLEEMME
;
A
#
# COMPACT_ATOMS: atom_id res chain seq x y z
N MET A 1 -0.94 4.84 32.31
CA MET A 1 -1.16 6.15 31.67
C MET A 1 0.04 6.34 30.76
N LYS A 2 -0.13 6.30 29.42
CA LYS A 2 1.01 6.45 28.48
C LYS A 2 1.66 7.81 28.69
N SER A 3 3.00 7.85 28.65
CA SER A 3 3.77 9.07 28.87
C SER A 3 3.53 10.08 27.74
N VAL A 4 3.57 11.38 28.05
CA VAL A 4 3.54 12.46 27.04
C VAL A 4 4.66 12.28 26.01
N PHE A 5 5.79 11.70 26.43
CA PHE A 5 6.91 11.36 25.56
C PHE A 5 6.59 10.21 24.60
N GLU A 6 5.88 9.17 25.06
CA GLU A 6 5.37 8.10 24.18
C GLU A 6 4.30 8.62 23.22
N SER A 7 3.50 9.60 23.65
CA SER A 7 2.50 10.26 22.81
C SER A 7 3.16 11.15 21.74
N LEU A 8 4.24 11.87 22.09
CA LEU A 8 5.04 12.68 21.15
C LEU A 8 5.81 11.83 20.14
N MET A 9 6.37 10.68 20.55
CA MET A 9 6.98 9.69 19.64
C MET A 9 5.92 8.99 18.77
N ALA A 10 4.71 8.78 19.29
CA ALA A 10 3.58 8.27 18.52
C ALA A 10 3.03 9.29 17.51
N ILE A 11 3.14 10.60 17.79
CA ILE A 11 2.69 11.68 16.90
C ILE A 11 3.53 11.72 15.60
N ASP A 12 4.84 11.47 15.69
CA ASP A 12 5.73 11.44 14.51
C ASP A 12 5.46 10.21 13.63
N THR A 13 5.19 9.07 14.25
CA THR A 13 4.88 7.81 13.55
C THR A 13 3.44 7.77 13.01
N GLN A 14 2.50 8.49 13.62
CA GLN A 14 1.14 8.64 13.10
C GLN A 14 1.09 9.54 11.87
N LEU A 15 1.80 10.67 11.89
CA LEU A 15 1.94 11.55 10.73
C LEU A 15 2.60 10.84 9.54
N GLU A 16 3.66 10.06 9.79
CA GLU A 16 4.28 9.25 8.73
C GLU A 16 3.36 8.12 8.24
N ARG A 17 2.58 7.48 9.13
CA ARG A 17 1.55 6.50 8.74
C ARG A 17 0.50 7.12 7.82
N GLU A 18 0.02 8.31 8.15
CA GLU A 18 -0.97 9.03 7.32
C GLU A 18 -0.40 9.34 5.93
N LYS A 19 0.84 9.83 5.85
CA LYS A 19 1.53 10.06 4.57
C LYS A 19 1.70 8.77 3.75
N ILE A 20 2.03 7.66 4.40
CA ILE A 20 2.15 6.34 3.74
C ILE A 20 0.79 5.88 3.22
N ILE A 21 -0.26 5.99 4.03
CA ILE A 21 -1.62 5.63 3.64
C ILE A 21 -2.07 6.45 2.42
N GLU A 22 -1.78 7.75 2.40
CA GLU A 22 -2.19 8.61 1.29
C GLU A 22 -1.52 8.19 -0.03
N LYS A 23 -0.21 7.92 0.00
CA LYS A 23 0.51 7.37 -1.17
C LYS A 23 -0.04 6.01 -1.60
N LEU A 24 -0.44 5.16 -0.65
CA LEU A 24 -1.06 3.87 -0.96
C LEU A 24 -2.44 4.04 -1.62
N LYS A 25 -3.24 5.04 -1.22
CA LYS A 25 -4.50 5.35 -1.89
C LYS A 25 -4.28 5.80 -3.33
N GLU A 26 -3.28 6.66 -3.58
CA GLU A 26 -2.94 7.08 -4.94
C GLU A 26 -2.56 5.87 -5.82
N LEU A 27 -1.74 4.96 -5.29
CA LEU A 27 -1.38 3.72 -5.98
C LEU A 27 -2.59 2.81 -6.20
N PHE A 28 -3.49 2.72 -5.23
CA PHE A 28 -4.74 1.98 -5.36
C PHE A 28 -5.58 2.51 -6.53
N ASP A 29 -5.77 3.83 -6.61
CA ASP A 29 -6.56 4.45 -7.67
C ASP A 29 -5.94 4.23 -9.05
N ILE A 30 -4.61 4.30 -9.17
CA ILE A 30 -3.89 3.95 -10.39
C ILE A 30 -4.16 2.50 -10.78
N CYS A 31 -3.96 1.55 -9.85
CA CYS A 31 -4.17 0.14 -10.11
C CYS A 31 -5.62 -0.17 -10.46
N TYR A 32 -6.58 0.45 -9.77
CA TYR A 32 -8.00 0.27 -10.00
C TYR A 32 -8.40 0.76 -11.39
N ARG A 33 -7.94 1.96 -11.78
CA ARG A 33 -8.13 2.51 -13.13
C ARG A 33 -7.60 1.57 -14.21
N TYR A 34 -6.38 1.04 -14.07
CA TYR A 34 -5.85 0.08 -15.05
C TYR A 34 -6.55 -1.28 -15.02
N SER A 35 -7.04 -1.71 -13.86
CA SER A 35 -7.81 -2.95 -13.75
C SER A 35 -9.16 -2.89 -14.49
N THR A 36 -9.69 -1.68 -14.69
CA THR A 36 -10.96 -1.43 -15.38
C THR A 36 -10.79 -0.91 -16.81
N ASP A 37 -9.54 -0.66 -17.25
CA ASP A 37 -9.25 -0.15 -18.59
C ASP A 37 -9.49 -1.21 -19.67
N LYS A 38 -10.58 -1.03 -20.43
CA LYS A 38 -10.98 -1.92 -21.52
C LYS A 38 -9.96 -1.99 -22.66
N ARG A 39 -9.01 -1.05 -22.76
CA ARG A 39 -7.92 -1.05 -23.76
C ARG A 39 -6.85 -2.10 -23.44
N LEU A 40 -6.70 -2.48 -22.17
CA LEU A 40 -5.78 -3.54 -21.75
C LEU A 40 -6.42 -4.92 -21.96
N ASN A 41 -5.61 -5.94 -22.21
CA ASN A 41 -6.13 -7.32 -22.27
C ASN A 41 -6.57 -7.82 -20.88
N VAL A 42 -7.40 -8.87 -20.85
CA VAL A 42 -7.97 -9.44 -19.61
C VAL A 42 -6.87 -9.79 -18.60
N LYS A 43 -5.77 -10.41 -19.06
CA LYS A 43 -4.66 -10.84 -18.20
C LYS A 43 -3.95 -9.67 -17.53
N ARG A 44 -3.77 -8.55 -18.24
CA ARG A 44 -3.19 -7.31 -17.69
C ARG A 44 -4.14 -6.67 -16.68
N ARG A 45 -5.43 -6.58 -17.00
CA ARG A 45 -6.45 -6.08 -16.06
C ARG A 45 -6.50 -6.89 -14.76
N GLU A 46 -6.44 -8.21 -14.86
CA GLU A 46 -6.44 -9.12 -13.70
C GLU A 46 -5.19 -8.94 -12.82
N LYS A 47 -4.02 -8.66 -13.41
CA LYS A 47 -2.81 -8.33 -12.64
C LYS A 47 -2.99 -7.02 -11.86
N TRP A 48 -3.50 -5.98 -12.51
CA TRP A 48 -3.80 -4.69 -11.86
C TRP A 48 -4.85 -4.83 -10.75
N ALA A 49 -5.90 -5.65 -10.97
CA ALA A 49 -6.91 -5.94 -9.95
C ALA A 49 -6.30 -6.61 -8.70
N ARG A 50 -5.40 -7.58 -8.91
CA ARG A 50 -4.68 -8.23 -7.81
C ARG A 50 -3.79 -7.26 -7.04
N LEU A 51 -3.11 -6.35 -7.74
CA LEU A 51 -2.29 -5.34 -7.08
C LEU A 51 -3.15 -4.35 -6.27
N ALA A 52 -4.28 -3.89 -6.83
CA ALA A 52 -5.23 -3.04 -6.12
C ALA A 52 -5.76 -3.72 -4.84
N ALA A 53 -6.14 -5.00 -4.92
CA ALA A 53 -6.59 -5.77 -3.77
C ALA A 53 -5.50 -5.90 -2.69
N TYR A 54 -4.24 -6.09 -3.11
CA TYR A 54 -3.12 -6.17 -2.17
C TYR A 54 -2.86 -4.81 -1.49
N ILE A 55 -2.88 -3.71 -2.22
CA ILE A 55 -2.76 -2.35 -1.66
C ILE A 55 -3.87 -2.09 -0.63
N ALA A 56 -5.11 -2.47 -0.93
CA ALA A 56 -6.22 -2.32 0.00
C ALA A 56 -6.02 -3.14 1.29
N GLN A 57 -5.49 -4.36 1.18
CA GLN A 57 -5.11 -5.16 2.35
C GLN A 57 -3.99 -4.50 3.15
N THR A 58 -2.98 -3.93 2.48
CA THR A 58 -1.88 -3.21 3.14
C THR A 58 -2.36 -1.98 3.89
N ILE A 59 -3.25 -1.17 3.29
CA ILE A 59 -3.88 -0.02 3.97
C ILE A 59 -4.63 -0.50 5.21
N ASN A 60 -5.46 -1.54 5.09
CA ASN A 60 -6.19 -2.10 6.23
C ASN A 60 -5.24 -2.63 7.32
N SER A 61 -4.12 -3.24 6.95
CA SER A 61 -3.13 -3.70 7.92
C SER A 61 -2.46 -2.55 8.65
N ILE A 62 -2.13 -1.46 7.95
CA ILE A 62 -1.51 -0.27 8.57
C ILE A 62 -2.49 0.43 9.52
N LEU A 63 -3.76 0.55 9.13
CA LEU A 63 -4.80 1.17 9.95
C LEU A 63 -5.10 0.39 11.23
N ASN A 64 -4.97 -0.94 11.18
CA ASN A 64 -5.31 -1.82 12.31
C ASN A 64 -4.09 -2.32 13.11
N SER A 65 -2.86 -2.05 12.65
CA SER A 65 -1.63 -2.52 13.31
C SER A 65 -1.02 -1.44 14.22
N TYR A 66 -0.68 -1.84 15.44
CA TYR A 66 0.12 -1.05 16.38
C TYR A 66 1.64 -1.31 16.24
N ASP A 67 2.04 -2.33 15.47
CA ASP A 67 3.44 -2.76 15.32
C ASP A 67 4.04 -2.31 13.98
N GLU A 68 5.08 -1.49 14.05
CA GLU A 68 5.80 -0.95 12.89
C GLU A 68 6.57 -2.01 12.09
N GLN A 69 6.97 -3.13 12.70
CA GLN A 69 7.71 -4.16 11.99
C GLN A 69 6.87 -4.87 10.93
N ASP A 70 5.59 -5.09 11.22
CA ASP A 70 4.66 -5.73 10.29
C ASP A 70 4.30 -4.79 9.13
N ILE A 71 4.18 -3.48 9.41
CA ILE A 71 4.00 -2.46 8.38
C ILE A 71 5.19 -2.47 7.41
N LYS A 72 6.44 -2.49 7.93
CA LYS A 72 7.64 -2.53 7.08
C LYS A 72 7.68 -3.77 6.17
N LYS A 73 7.35 -4.96 6.70
CA LYS A 73 7.32 -6.20 5.91
C LYS A 73 6.33 -6.11 4.75
N GLN A 74 5.14 -5.56 4.98
CA GLN A 74 4.14 -5.42 3.93
C GLN A 74 4.54 -4.38 2.87
N LEU A 75 5.19 -3.29 3.27
CA LEU A 75 5.70 -2.29 2.32
C LEU A 75 6.81 -2.87 1.42
N GLU A 76 7.70 -3.70 1.97
CA GLU A 76 8.73 -4.37 1.16
C GLU A 76 8.13 -5.35 0.15
N LEU A 77 7.15 -6.18 0.56
CA LEU A 77 6.41 -7.04 -0.36
C LEU A 77 5.67 -6.26 -1.46
N LEU A 78 5.16 -5.07 -1.13
CA LEU A 78 4.52 -4.19 -2.10
C LEU A 78 5.51 -3.70 -3.17
N LYS A 79 6.72 -3.31 -2.75
CA LYS A 79 7.80 -2.89 -3.66
C LYS A 79 8.23 -4.01 -4.60
N GLU A 80 8.39 -5.22 -4.08
CA GLU A 80 8.73 -6.40 -4.91
C GLU A 80 7.66 -6.67 -5.98
N LYS A 81 6.38 -6.60 -5.61
CA LYS A 81 5.27 -6.77 -6.56
C LYS A 81 5.23 -5.68 -7.64
N LEU A 82 5.53 -4.44 -7.28
CA LEU A 82 5.64 -3.32 -8.22
C LEU A 82 6.76 -3.55 -9.24
N LYS A 83 7.96 -3.92 -8.77
CA LYS A 83 9.11 -4.19 -9.62
C LYS A 83 8.83 -5.31 -10.62
N LEU A 84 8.23 -6.42 -10.16
CA LEU A 84 7.82 -7.52 -11.04
C LEU A 84 6.80 -7.08 -12.09
N LEU A 85 5.94 -6.12 -11.77
CA LEU A 85 4.97 -5.58 -12.72
C LEU A 85 5.64 -4.71 -13.79
N GLU A 86 6.61 -3.88 -13.41
CA GLU A 86 7.43 -3.08 -14.34
C GLU A 86 8.20 -3.97 -15.32
N GLU A 87 8.92 -4.98 -14.81
CA GLU A 87 9.68 -5.95 -15.62
C GLU A 87 8.80 -6.77 -16.57
N MET A 88 7.51 -6.91 -16.27
CA MET A 88 6.54 -7.62 -17.13
C MET A 88 5.83 -6.72 -18.15
N MET A 89 6.07 -5.41 -18.10
CA MET A 89 5.47 -4.40 -18.99
C MET A 89 6.46 -3.82 -20.00
N GLU A 90 7.77 -3.99 -19.79
CA GLU A 90 8.79 -3.96 -20.85
C GLU A 90 8.66 -5.17 -21.80
#